data_AF-A0A1B7W5N1-F1
#
_entry.id   AF-A0A1B7W5N1-F1
#
_cell.length_a   1.000
_cell.length_b   1.000
_cell.length_c   1.000
_cell.angle_alpha   90.00
_cell.angle_beta   90.00
_cell.angle_gamma   90.00
#
_symmetry.space_group_name_H-M   'P 1'
#
loop_
_entity.id
_entity.type
_entity.pdbx_description
1 polymer ?
#
loop_
_entity_poly.entity_id
_entity_poly.type
_entity_poly.pdbx_seq_one_letter_code
_entity_poly.pdbx_strand_id
1 'polypeptide(L)'
;DSNTLDKGFYSELLHIIGLVETKEGGKKLIQRKKQHDRNIGSLIENAISQIDSLDKISRLEKPELFGETYQEQLFNLGLELAITWMNRILFLKLLEAQLIRYHKNDLSWGFLNLQKVANYDDLNSLFFSVLARKPQERSQNLQQKLQERFAHVPYLNSSLFEPTELEQETICISNLRNEKLPIFPGTILKDNNGKKLTGEINTLEYLFAFLNAYNFSSDIGEEIQEENKRLINASVLGLIFEKINGYKDGSFFTPGFITMYMCRETIRRAVIQKFNNIKGWNCETMDDLYDKIEDKKAANDIINSLKICDPAVGSGHFLVSALNEMIAIKSELK
;
A
#
# COMPACT_ATOMS: atom_id res chain seq x y z
N ASP A 1 -11.02 -12.78 13.07
CA ASP A 1 -11.36 -11.55 12.34
C ASP A 1 -10.31 -11.35 11.25
N SER A 2 -10.71 -11.37 9.97
CA SER A 2 -9.78 -11.29 8.82
C SER A 2 -9.07 -9.93 8.72
N ASN A 3 -9.53 -8.95 9.49
CA ASN A 3 -8.93 -7.60 9.58
C ASN A 3 -7.90 -7.47 10.72
N THR A 4 -7.51 -8.57 11.37
CA THR A 4 -6.51 -8.52 12.44
C THR A 4 -5.10 -8.54 11.84
N LEU A 5 -4.22 -7.65 12.33
CA LEU A 5 -2.82 -7.58 11.92
C LEU A 5 -2.09 -8.92 12.14
N ASP A 6 -1.62 -9.57 11.06
CA ASP A 6 -0.71 -10.71 11.17
C ASP A 6 0.64 -10.23 11.72
N LYS A 7 0.94 -10.62 12.97
CA LYS A 7 2.16 -10.19 13.67
C LYS A 7 3.44 -10.68 13.00
N GLY A 8 3.39 -11.83 12.34
CA GLY A 8 4.55 -12.41 11.64
C GLY A 8 4.90 -11.59 10.40
N PHE A 9 3.91 -11.37 9.55
CA PHE A 9 4.00 -10.51 8.37
C PHE A 9 4.49 -9.12 8.76
N TYR A 10 3.86 -8.51 9.74
CA TYR A 10 4.21 -7.16 10.20
C TYR A 10 5.65 -7.07 10.70
N SER A 11 6.08 -7.99 11.58
CA SER A 11 7.43 -7.92 12.17
C SER A 11 8.52 -8.20 11.14
N GLU A 12 8.28 -9.14 10.21
CA GLU A 12 9.21 -9.46 9.13
C GLU A 12 9.27 -8.35 8.07
N LEU A 13 8.13 -7.72 7.76
CA LEU A 13 8.09 -6.56 6.87
C LEU A 13 8.87 -5.37 7.46
N LEU A 14 8.68 -5.05 8.75
CA LEU A 14 9.49 -4.03 9.41
C LEU A 14 10.99 -4.36 9.34
N HIS A 15 11.34 -5.63 9.51
CA HIS A 15 12.73 -6.06 9.40
C HIS A 15 13.33 -5.79 8.01
N ILE A 16 12.60 -6.10 6.93
CA ILE A 16 13.00 -5.86 5.53
C ILE A 16 13.13 -4.36 5.26
N ILE A 17 12.21 -3.55 5.77
CA ILE A 17 12.25 -2.09 5.63
C ILE A 17 13.45 -1.48 6.37
N GLY A 18 13.83 -2.03 7.54
CA GLY A 18 14.90 -1.52 8.39
C GLY A 18 14.42 -0.92 9.73
N LEU A 19 13.20 -1.25 10.14
CA LEU A 19 12.52 -0.73 11.33
C LEU A 19 12.33 -1.81 12.41
N VAL A 20 11.98 -1.38 13.61
CA VAL A 20 11.58 -2.24 14.73
C VAL A 20 10.45 -1.61 15.54
N GLU A 21 9.47 -2.42 15.95
CA GLU A 21 8.45 -2.00 16.93
C GLU A 21 8.98 -2.21 18.35
N THR A 22 8.94 -1.17 19.17
CA THR A 22 9.35 -1.19 20.57
C THR A 22 8.23 -0.69 21.47
N LYS A 23 8.30 -1.02 22.76
CA LYS A 23 7.35 -0.55 23.76
C LYS A 23 8.04 0.46 24.68
N GLU A 24 7.55 1.69 24.68
CA GLU A 24 8.01 2.76 25.57
C GLU A 24 6.80 3.41 26.24
N GLY A 25 6.80 3.48 27.57
CA GLY A 25 5.72 4.12 28.34
C GLY A 25 4.31 3.55 28.09
N GLY A 26 4.20 2.26 27.72
CA GLY A 26 2.93 1.62 27.37
C GLY A 26 2.44 1.88 25.94
N LYS A 27 3.10 2.77 25.18
CA LYS A 27 2.85 2.99 23.75
C LYS A 27 3.76 2.09 22.91
N LYS A 28 3.26 1.68 21.75
CA LYS A 28 4.06 0.97 20.73
C LYS A 28 4.57 1.99 19.74
N LEU A 29 5.90 2.06 19.59
CA LEU A 29 6.58 2.99 18.70
C LEU A 29 7.39 2.22 17.67
N ILE A 30 7.32 2.65 16.43
CA ILE A 30 8.18 2.15 15.36
C ILE A 30 9.39 3.06 15.29
N GLN A 31 10.59 2.49 15.33
CA GLN A 31 11.82 3.25 15.28
C GLN A 31 12.85 2.61 14.35
N ARG A 32 13.83 3.41 13.92
CA ARG A 32 15.02 2.92 13.24
C ARG A 32 15.73 1.92 14.15
N LYS A 33 16.31 0.87 13.57
CA LYS A 33 17.16 -0.05 14.34
C LYS A 33 18.34 0.69 14.98
N LYS A 34 18.78 0.21 16.14
CA LYS A 34 19.99 0.70 16.82
C LYS A 34 21.20 0.52 15.90
N GLN A 35 22.20 1.38 16.05
CA GLN A 35 23.34 1.45 15.12
C GLN A 35 24.02 0.10 14.84
N HIS A 36 24.17 -0.76 15.86
CA HIS A 36 24.78 -2.09 15.72
C HIS A 36 23.88 -3.13 15.00
N ASP A 37 22.58 -2.89 14.96
CA ASP A 37 21.58 -3.77 14.33
C ASP A 37 21.15 -3.27 12.94
N ARG A 38 21.65 -2.11 12.51
CA ARG A 38 21.39 -1.58 11.16
C ARG A 38 22.10 -2.46 10.14
N ASN A 39 21.43 -2.70 9.02
CA ASN A 39 21.97 -3.51 7.94
C ASN A 39 21.74 -2.80 6.61
N ILE A 40 22.80 -2.64 5.83
CA ILE A 40 22.79 -1.92 4.54
C ILE A 40 21.84 -2.56 3.52
N GLY A 41 21.51 -3.85 3.67
CA GLY A 41 20.50 -4.54 2.89
C GLY A 41 19.10 -4.02 3.09
N SER A 42 18.76 -3.50 4.28
CA SER A 42 17.40 -3.03 4.55
C SER A 42 17.06 -1.80 3.72
N LEU A 43 15.79 -1.66 3.33
CA LEU A 43 15.37 -0.67 2.35
C LEU A 43 15.77 0.76 2.73
N ILE A 44 15.58 1.13 4.00
CA ILE A 44 15.93 2.45 4.53
C ILE A 44 17.44 2.67 4.53
N GLU A 45 18.24 1.72 5.01
CA GLU A 45 19.69 1.90 5.11
C GLU A 45 20.35 1.94 3.73
N ASN A 46 19.83 1.15 2.77
CA ASN A 46 20.24 1.20 1.37
C ASN A 46 19.94 2.58 0.77
N ALA A 47 18.73 3.11 0.99
CA ALA A 47 18.34 4.45 0.56
C ALA A 47 19.21 5.54 1.18
N ILE A 48 19.40 5.51 2.51
CA ILE A 48 20.25 6.46 3.25
C ILE A 48 21.66 6.51 2.67
N SER A 49 22.25 5.34 2.39
CA SER A 49 23.58 5.27 1.78
C SER A 49 23.64 5.95 0.41
N GLN A 50 22.61 5.80 -0.43
CA GLN A 50 22.55 6.50 -1.73
C GLN A 50 22.28 8.00 -1.58
N ILE A 51 21.40 8.41 -0.67
CA ILE A 51 21.09 9.82 -0.38
C ILE A 51 22.35 10.55 0.09
N ASP A 52 23.08 9.95 1.04
CA ASP A 52 24.29 10.51 1.63
C ASP A 52 25.43 10.57 0.60
N SER A 53 25.71 9.47 -0.10
CA SER A 53 26.80 9.41 -1.09
C SER A 53 26.61 10.33 -2.29
N LEU A 54 25.36 10.62 -2.68
CA LEU A 54 25.04 11.53 -3.77
C LEU A 54 24.83 12.98 -3.30
N ASP A 55 25.01 13.24 -2.00
CA ASP A 55 24.80 14.54 -1.35
C ASP A 55 23.44 15.13 -1.73
N LYS A 56 22.36 14.39 -1.43
CA LYS A 56 20.99 14.77 -1.80
C LYS A 56 20.32 15.69 -0.80
N ILE A 57 20.67 15.63 0.48
CA ILE A 57 20.12 16.51 1.50
C ILE A 57 20.46 17.98 1.21
N SER A 58 21.68 18.27 0.76
CA SER A 58 22.12 19.63 0.43
C SER A 58 21.39 20.26 -0.75
N ARG A 59 20.66 19.46 -1.54
CA ARG A 59 19.93 19.89 -2.74
C ARG A 59 18.44 20.11 -2.50
N LEU A 60 17.93 19.70 -1.35
CA LEU A 60 16.54 19.95 -0.97
C LEU A 60 16.38 21.44 -0.66
N GLU A 61 15.24 22.02 -1.07
CA GLU A 61 14.93 23.41 -0.75
C GLU A 61 14.71 23.62 0.75
N LYS A 62 14.13 22.62 1.44
CA LYS A 62 13.73 22.67 2.85
C LYS A 62 14.09 21.39 3.62
N PRO A 63 15.39 21.09 3.79
CA PRO A 63 15.83 19.88 4.47
C PRO A 63 15.37 19.82 5.95
N GLU A 64 15.11 20.96 6.59
CA GLU A 64 14.62 21.06 7.96
C GLU A 64 13.26 20.37 8.19
N LEU A 65 12.45 20.18 7.14
CA LEU A 65 11.20 19.39 7.22
C LEU A 65 11.46 17.93 7.58
N PHE A 66 12.66 17.43 7.27
CA PHE A 66 13.07 16.06 7.54
C PHE A 66 13.80 15.92 8.88
N GLY A 67 13.94 16.98 9.68
CA GLY A 67 14.54 16.91 11.02
C GLY A 67 15.56 18.01 11.27
N GLU A 68 15.96 18.13 12.53
CA GLU A 68 16.84 19.21 13.00
C GLU A 68 18.31 18.87 12.75
N THR A 69 18.65 17.59 12.71
CA THR A 69 20.01 17.11 12.49
C THR A 69 20.15 16.40 11.14
N TYR A 70 21.34 16.43 10.56
CA TYR A 70 21.64 15.74 9.30
C TYR A 70 21.27 14.24 9.34
N GLN A 71 21.49 13.57 10.48
CA GLN A 71 21.15 12.15 10.64
C GLN A 71 19.64 11.90 10.70
N GLU A 72 18.87 12.82 11.28
CA GLU A 72 17.41 12.77 11.24
C GLU A 72 16.89 13.02 9.84
N GLN A 73 17.47 13.98 9.12
CA GLN A 73 17.12 14.31 7.73
C GLN A 73 17.33 13.12 6.81
N LEU A 74 18.51 12.48 6.87
CA LEU A 74 18.81 11.24 6.16
C LEU A 74 17.78 10.16 6.48
N PHE A 75 17.49 9.94 7.76
CA PHE A 75 16.58 8.89 8.17
C PHE A 75 15.13 9.13 7.72
N ASN A 76 14.59 10.32 7.97
CA ASN A 76 13.18 10.61 7.67
C ASN A 76 12.95 10.66 6.16
N LEU A 77 13.91 11.18 5.37
CA LEU A 77 13.85 11.11 3.91
C LEU A 77 13.92 9.66 3.41
N GLY A 78 14.87 8.87 3.91
CA GLY A 78 15.00 7.45 3.55
C GLY A 78 13.77 6.63 3.94
N LEU A 79 13.14 6.94 5.07
CA LEU A 79 11.90 6.33 5.53
C LEU A 79 10.73 6.68 4.60
N GLU A 80 10.56 7.93 4.21
CA GLU A 80 9.47 8.36 3.33
C GLU A 80 9.55 7.74 1.93
N LEU A 81 10.76 7.68 1.36
CA LEU A 81 11.02 6.96 0.11
C LEU A 81 10.74 5.46 0.25
N ALA A 82 11.23 4.83 1.31
CA ALA A 82 11.01 3.42 1.59
C ALA A 82 9.52 3.09 1.74
N ILE A 83 8.74 3.94 2.42
CA ILE A 83 7.28 3.80 2.55
C ILE A 83 6.61 3.88 1.18
N THR A 84 6.96 4.89 0.39
CA THR A 84 6.42 5.08 -0.97
C THR A 84 6.68 3.85 -1.85
N TRP A 85 7.92 3.36 -1.88
CA TRP A 85 8.29 2.18 -2.65
C TRP A 85 7.61 0.91 -2.16
N MET A 86 7.57 0.68 -0.85
CA MET A 86 6.87 -0.46 -0.28
C MET A 86 5.37 -0.43 -0.58
N ASN A 87 4.75 0.74 -0.58
CA ASN A 87 3.34 0.90 -0.92
C ASN A 87 3.08 0.46 -2.38
N ARG A 88 3.93 0.91 -3.32
CA ARG A 88 3.87 0.46 -4.71
C ARG A 88 4.06 -1.05 -4.86
N ILE A 89 5.03 -1.64 -4.17
CA ILE A 89 5.31 -3.08 -4.24
C ILE A 89 4.13 -3.90 -3.68
N LEU A 90 3.56 -3.49 -2.55
CA LEU A 90 2.41 -4.16 -1.94
C LEU A 90 1.15 -4.02 -2.79
N PHE A 91 0.93 -2.85 -3.40
CA PHE A 91 -0.12 -2.67 -4.38
C PHE A 91 0.07 -3.60 -5.58
N LEU A 92 1.29 -3.71 -6.11
CA LEU A 92 1.59 -4.63 -7.20
C LEU A 92 1.30 -6.08 -6.83
N LYS A 93 1.60 -6.47 -5.59
CA LYS A 93 1.31 -7.83 -5.11
C LYS A 93 -0.20 -8.11 -5.04
N LEU A 94 -1.00 -7.13 -4.61
CA LEU A 94 -2.46 -7.23 -4.66
C LEU A 94 -2.98 -7.33 -6.10
N LEU A 95 -2.45 -6.49 -7.00
CA LEU A 95 -2.82 -6.50 -8.43
C LEU A 95 -2.46 -7.85 -9.07
N GLU A 96 -1.27 -8.36 -8.80
CA GLU A 96 -0.82 -9.67 -9.27
C GLU A 96 -1.76 -10.78 -8.83
N ALA A 97 -2.12 -10.82 -7.55
CA ALA A 97 -3.05 -11.82 -7.02
C ALA A 97 -4.43 -11.74 -7.71
N GLN A 98 -4.93 -10.53 -7.98
CA GLN A 98 -6.18 -10.34 -8.72
C GLN A 98 -6.07 -10.82 -10.17
N LEU A 99 -4.98 -10.49 -10.86
CA LEU A 99 -4.76 -10.93 -12.25
C LEU A 99 -4.70 -12.45 -12.35
N ILE A 100 -3.93 -13.12 -11.48
CA ILE A 100 -3.87 -14.59 -11.43
C ILE A 100 -5.26 -15.18 -11.22
N ARG A 101 -6.03 -14.62 -10.27
CA ARG A 101 -7.38 -15.10 -9.97
C ARG A 101 -8.35 -14.93 -11.15
N TYR A 102 -8.37 -13.75 -11.79
CA TYR A 102 -9.24 -13.51 -12.95
C TYR A 102 -8.95 -14.46 -14.13
N HIS A 103 -7.77 -15.05 -14.15
CA HIS A 103 -7.34 -16.03 -15.13
C HIS A 103 -7.29 -17.45 -14.56
N LYS A 104 -8.25 -17.80 -13.69
CA LYS A 104 -8.47 -19.16 -13.16
C LYS A 104 -7.24 -19.72 -12.44
N ASN A 105 -6.58 -18.87 -11.65
CA ASN A 105 -5.38 -19.21 -10.87
C ASN A 105 -4.15 -19.59 -11.73
N ASP A 106 -4.09 -19.14 -12.98
CA ASP A 106 -2.92 -19.32 -13.84
C ASP A 106 -1.73 -18.46 -13.35
N LEU A 107 -0.71 -19.12 -12.80
CA LEU A 107 0.48 -18.49 -12.23
C LEU A 107 1.34 -17.76 -13.27
N SER A 108 1.17 -18.02 -14.58
CA SER A 108 1.91 -17.31 -15.63
C SER A 108 1.58 -15.80 -15.69
N TRP A 109 0.42 -15.41 -15.14
CA TRP A 109 0.00 -14.03 -14.95
C TRP A 109 0.76 -13.32 -13.82
N GLY A 110 1.49 -14.07 -12.98
CA GLY A 110 2.41 -13.52 -11.99
C GLY A 110 3.54 -12.72 -12.65
N PHE A 111 3.87 -11.56 -12.10
CA PHE A 111 4.90 -10.67 -12.65
C PHE A 111 5.90 -10.12 -11.62
N LEU A 112 5.63 -10.23 -10.33
CA LEU A 112 6.49 -9.77 -9.24
C LEU A 112 7.40 -10.89 -8.76
N ASN A 113 8.31 -11.30 -9.64
CA ASN A 113 9.28 -12.37 -9.39
C ASN A 113 10.61 -12.07 -10.09
N LEU A 114 11.68 -12.79 -9.71
CA LEU A 114 13.03 -12.52 -10.22
C LEU A 114 13.24 -12.83 -11.71
N GLN A 115 12.37 -13.62 -12.34
CA GLN A 115 12.45 -13.84 -13.79
C GLN A 115 12.02 -12.59 -14.55
N LYS A 116 10.99 -11.90 -14.05
CA LYS A 116 10.42 -10.68 -14.67
C LYS A 116 10.98 -9.39 -14.09
N VAL A 117 11.44 -9.36 -12.85
CA VAL A 117 12.00 -8.20 -12.15
C VAL A 117 13.28 -8.63 -11.43
N ALA A 118 14.43 -8.54 -12.09
CA ALA A 118 15.68 -9.10 -11.57
C ALA A 118 16.42 -8.18 -10.59
N ASN A 119 16.15 -6.87 -10.66
CA ASN A 119 16.81 -5.85 -9.86
C ASN A 119 15.90 -4.62 -9.69
N TYR A 120 16.41 -3.61 -8.97
CA TYR A 120 15.66 -2.37 -8.73
C TYR A 120 15.46 -1.50 -9.98
N ASP A 121 16.29 -1.61 -11.03
CA ASP A 121 16.07 -0.92 -12.31
C ASP A 121 14.84 -1.47 -13.05
N ASP A 122 14.67 -2.79 -13.02
CA ASP A 122 13.47 -3.44 -13.56
C ASP A 122 12.22 -3.04 -12.78
N LEU A 123 12.32 -2.96 -11.45
CA LEU A 123 11.22 -2.53 -10.59
C LEU A 123 10.84 -1.07 -10.83
N ASN A 124 11.84 -0.19 -10.99
CA ASN A 124 11.66 1.20 -11.39
C ASN A 124 10.97 1.32 -12.76
N SER A 125 11.40 0.50 -13.72
CA SER A 125 10.78 0.45 -15.05
C SER A 125 9.32 -0.02 -14.99
N LEU A 126 9.03 -1.01 -14.13
CA LEU A 126 7.66 -1.47 -13.89
C LEU A 126 6.79 -0.33 -13.32
N PHE A 127 7.29 0.46 -12.37
CA PHE A 127 6.57 1.62 -11.83
C PHE A 127 6.29 2.66 -12.92
N PHE A 128 7.34 3.23 -13.50
CA PHE A 128 7.23 4.50 -14.23
C PHE A 128 7.07 4.33 -15.73
N SER A 129 7.53 3.20 -16.28
CA SER A 129 7.44 2.95 -17.74
C SER A 129 6.28 2.04 -18.11
N VAL A 130 5.86 1.13 -17.22
CA VAL A 130 4.72 0.24 -17.48
C VAL A 130 3.44 0.82 -16.88
N LEU A 131 3.37 0.96 -15.56
CA LEU A 131 2.12 1.29 -14.88
C LEU A 131 1.71 2.75 -15.06
N ALA A 132 2.68 3.68 -15.10
CA ALA A 132 2.42 5.11 -15.19
C ALA A 132 2.31 5.66 -16.62
N ARG A 133 2.47 4.82 -17.66
CA ARG A 133 2.48 5.28 -19.06
C ARG A 133 1.67 4.37 -19.97
N LYS A 134 0.80 4.97 -20.80
CA LYS A 134 -0.04 4.21 -21.74
C LYS A 134 0.84 3.52 -22.79
N PRO A 135 0.50 2.31 -23.26
CA PRO A 135 1.30 1.59 -24.25
C PRO A 135 1.65 2.40 -25.52
N GLN A 136 0.71 3.23 -25.98
CA GLN A 136 0.86 4.07 -27.18
C GLN A 136 1.85 5.23 -27.00
N GLU A 137 2.11 5.62 -25.75
CA GLU A 137 2.99 6.74 -25.42
C GLU A 137 4.44 6.27 -25.17
N ARG A 138 4.67 4.96 -25.06
CA ARG A 138 6.01 4.39 -24.79
C ARG A 138 6.86 4.39 -26.06
N SER A 139 8.18 4.56 -25.93
CA SER A 139 9.07 4.46 -27.10
C SER A 139 9.04 3.04 -27.67
N GLN A 140 9.15 2.89 -28.99
CA GLN A 140 9.00 1.59 -29.67
C GLN A 140 9.93 0.50 -29.12
N ASN A 141 11.22 0.83 -28.96
CA ASN A 141 12.22 -0.11 -28.41
C ASN A 141 11.89 -0.52 -26.97
N LEU A 142 11.43 0.41 -26.13
CA LEU A 142 11.05 0.14 -24.76
C LEU A 142 9.76 -0.69 -24.70
N GLN A 143 8.78 -0.36 -25.53
CA GLN A 143 7.52 -1.09 -25.63
C GLN A 143 7.76 -2.56 -26.02
N GLN A 144 8.62 -2.84 -26.99
CA GLN A 144 8.96 -4.22 -27.36
C GLN A 144 9.53 -5.01 -26.18
N LYS A 145 10.57 -4.46 -25.51
CA LYS A 145 11.20 -5.09 -24.33
C LYS A 145 10.21 -5.31 -23.18
N LEU A 146 9.34 -4.33 -22.92
CA LEU A 146 8.35 -4.42 -21.85
C LEU A 146 7.20 -5.35 -22.20
N GLN A 147 6.81 -5.47 -23.47
CA GLN A 147 5.74 -6.35 -23.89
C GLN A 147 6.12 -7.83 -23.72
N GLU A 148 7.37 -8.21 -23.97
CA GLU A 148 7.84 -9.58 -23.72
C GLU A 148 7.76 -9.98 -22.24
N ARG A 149 8.03 -9.04 -21.31
CA ARG A 149 8.10 -9.32 -19.85
C ARG A 149 6.79 -9.03 -19.11
N PHE A 150 6.05 -8.02 -19.55
CA PHE A 150 4.90 -7.42 -18.86
C PHE A 150 3.67 -7.24 -19.78
N ALA A 151 3.50 -8.05 -20.83
CA ALA A 151 2.36 -8.00 -21.75
C ALA A 151 0.99 -7.87 -21.06
N HIS A 152 0.85 -8.56 -19.93
CA HIS A 152 -0.40 -8.68 -19.18
C HIS A 152 -0.56 -7.64 -18.06
N VAL A 153 0.45 -6.80 -17.83
CA VAL A 153 0.39 -5.75 -16.81
C VAL A 153 -0.26 -4.51 -17.41
N PRO A 154 -1.42 -4.05 -16.89
CA PRO A 154 -2.12 -2.91 -17.45
C PRO A 154 -1.40 -1.59 -17.15
N TYR A 155 -1.66 -0.58 -17.97
CA TYR A 155 -1.47 0.81 -17.54
C TYR A 155 -2.48 1.13 -16.44
N LEU A 156 -2.04 1.85 -15.41
CA LEU A 156 -2.88 2.35 -14.34
C LEU A 156 -2.85 3.86 -14.35
N ASN A 157 -4.01 4.48 -14.47
CA ASN A 157 -4.17 5.93 -14.35
C ASN A 157 -4.14 6.34 -12.87
N SER A 158 -3.05 6.04 -12.17
CA SER A 158 -2.90 6.22 -10.73
C SER A 158 -1.65 7.03 -10.43
N SER A 159 -1.83 8.11 -9.66
CA SER A 159 -0.74 8.92 -9.13
C SER A 159 0.21 8.13 -8.22
N LEU A 160 -0.22 6.95 -7.72
CA LEU A 160 0.64 6.04 -6.98
C LEU A 160 1.89 5.66 -7.78
N PHE A 161 1.81 5.60 -9.11
CA PHE A 161 2.94 5.22 -9.97
C PHE A 161 3.57 6.40 -10.71
N GLU A 162 3.13 7.64 -10.45
CA GLU A 162 3.85 8.82 -10.91
C GLU A 162 5.06 9.08 -9.98
N PRO A 163 6.22 9.53 -10.51
CA PRO A 163 7.36 9.88 -9.67
C PRO A 163 6.99 11.02 -8.72
N THR A 164 7.18 10.83 -7.42
CA THR A 164 6.92 11.89 -6.45
C THR A 164 7.96 13.00 -6.57
N GLU A 165 7.66 14.19 -6.05
CA GLU A 165 8.62 15.30 -5.98
C GLU A 165 9.92 14.87 -5.28
N LEU A 166 9.82 14.16 -4.15
CA LEU A 166 10.99 13.63 -3.44
C LEU A 166 11.81 12.66 -4.28
N GLU A 167 11.20 11.76 -5.04
CA GLU A 167 11.95 10.86 -5.91
C GLU A 167 12.68 11.61 -7.03
N GLN A 168 12.06 12.66 -7.58
CA GLN A 168 12.64 13.50 -8.62
C GLN A 168 13.83 14.32 -8.11
N GLU A 169 13.72 14.88 -6.91
CA GLU A 169 14.77 15.71 -6.30
C GLU A 169 15.92 14.88 -5.71
N THR A 170 15.60 13.68 -5.19
CA THR A 170 16.55 12.87 -4.43
C THR A 170 16.98 11.63 -5.21
N ILE A 171 16.38 10.46 -4.95
CA ILE A 171 16.69 9.19 -5.60
C ILE A 171 15.39 8.46 -5.95
N CYS A 172 15.45 7.67 -7.02
CA CYS A 172 14.42 6.69 -7.36
C CYS A 172 14.82 5.31 -6.83
N ILE A 173 13.88 4.36 -6.83
CA ILE A 173 14.15 2.99 -6.38
C ILE A 173 15.29 2.31 -7.16
N SER A 174 15.51 2.68 -8.43
CA SER A 174 16.63 2.20 -9.26
C SER A 174 18.01 2.53 -8.68
N ASN A 175 18.13 3.53 -7.81
CA ASN A 175 19.39 3.85 -7.17
C ASN A 175 19.82 2.81 -6.13
N LEU A 176 18.88 2.01 -5.60
CA LEU A 176 19.18 1.01 -4.59
C LEU A 176 20.12 -0.08 -5.11
N ARG A 177 21.04 -0.51 -4.25
CA ARG A 177 22.01 -1.56 -4.57
C ARG A 177 21.44 -2.94 -4.25
N ASN A 178 21.90 -3.96 -4.97
CA ASN A 178 21.49 -5.36 -4.79
C ASN A 178 22.15 -5.99 -3.55
N GLU A 179 21.98 -5.36 -2.40
CA GLU A 179 22.55 -5.75 -1.12
C GLU A 179 21.85 -6.97 -0.52
N LYS A 180 22.57 -7.68 0.36
CA LYS A 180 22.04 -8.81 1.11
C LYS A 180 21.51 -8.38 2.47
N LEU A 181 20.44 -9.02 2.92
CA LEU A 181 19.84 -8.83 4.23
C LEU A 181 19.79 -10.18 4.98
N PRO A 182 20.16 -10.22 6.28
CA PRO A 182 19.92 -11.37 7.12
C PRO A 182 18.44 -11.77 7.16
N ILE A 183 18.17 -13.06 7.13
CA ILE A 183 16.82 -13.58 7.23
C ILE A 183 16.28 -13.36 8.64
N PHE A 184 15.07 -12.82 8.74
CA PHE A 184 14.43 -12.58 10.02
C PHE A 184 14.27 -13.89 10.82
N PRO A 185 14.66 -13.96 12.11
CA PRO A 185 14.55 -15.21 12.89
C PRO A 185 13.12 -15.77 12.95
N GLY A 186 12.12 -14.89 12.89
CA GLY A 186 10.71 -15.24 12.86
C GLY A 186 10.17 -15.64 11.50
N THR A 187 11.01 -15.73 10.44
CA THR A 187 10.58 -15.82 9.04
C THR A 187 9.52 -16.90 8.79
N ILE A 188 8.60 -16.59 7.88
CA ILE A 188 7.68 -17.57 7.29
C ILE A 188 8.37 -18.50 6.28
N LEU A 189 9.52 -18.10 5.74
CA LEU A 189 10.21 -18.82 4.69
C LEU A 189 10.85 -20.10 5.21
N LYS A 190 10.67 -21.18 4.45
CA LYS A 190 11.16 -22.52 4.77
C LYS A 190 11.94 -23.11 3.60
N ASP A 191 12.92 -23.96 3.90
CA ASP A 191 13.59 -24.80 2.92
C ASP A 191 12.71 -25.98 2.47
N ASN A 192 13.22 -26.78 1.53
CA ASN A 192 12.53 -27.97 1.01
C ASN A 192 12.27 -29.04 2.09
N ASN A 193 12.95 -28.98 3.24
CA ASN A 193 12.74 -29.88 4.38
C ASN A 193 11.74 -29.29 5.40
N GLY A 194 11.16 -28.13 5.12
CA GLY A 194 10.22 -27.43 6.00
C GLY A 194 10.89 -26.69 7.16
N LYS A 195 12.21 -26.61 7.21
CA LYS A 195 12.96 -25.85 8.24
C LYS A 195 13.02 -24.38 7.84
N LYS A 196 12.91 -23.47 8.83
CA LYS A 196 13.04 -22.03 8.58
C LYS A 196 14.39 -21.71 7.94
N LEU A 197 14.36 -20.83 6.93
CA LEU A 197 15.58 -20.34 6.30
C LEU A 197 16.41 -19.51 7.30
N THR A 198 17.73 -19.54 7.10
CA THR A 198 18.73 -18.82 7.91
C THR A 198 19.85 -18.31 7.01
N GLY A 199 20.59 -17.30 7.45
CA GLY A 199 21.69 -16.70 6.68
C GLY A 199 21.29 -15.36 6.08
N GLU A 200 21.90 -15.00 4.96
CA GLU A 200 21.64 -13.74 4.25
C GLU A 200 21.29 -14.01 2.79
N ILE A 201 20.37 -13.23 2.25
CA ILE A 201 19.87 -13.35 0.87
C ILE A 201 19.75 -11.96 0.25
N ASN A 202 19.79 -11.86 -1.08
CA ASN A 202 19.55 -10.57 -1.74
C ASN A 202 18.21 -9.98 -1.28
N THR A 203 18.17 -8.68 -0.98
CA THR A 203 17.00 -8.07 -0.33
C THR A 203 15.77 -8.08 -1.22
N LEU A 204 15.91 -7.85 -2.53
CA LEU A 204 14.79 -7.88 -3.47
C LEU A 204 14.24 -9.32 -3.61
N GLU A 205 15.14 -10.30 -3.72
CA GLU A 205 14.80 -11.72 -3.67
C GLU A 205 14.04 -12.08 -2.39
N TYR A 206 14.56 -11.64 -1.25
CA TYR A 206 13.94 -11.87 0.06
C TYR A 206 12.53 -11.28 0.09
N LEU A 207 12.37 -10.03 -0.34
CA LEU A 207 11.08 -9.36 -0.36
C LEU A 207 10.06 -10.12 -1.21
N PHE A 208 10.43 -10.58 -2.41
CA PHE A 208 9.51 -11.34 -3.26
C PHE A 208 9.18 -12.72 -2.67
N ALA A 209 10.17 -13.44 -2.15
CA ALA A 209 9.95 -14.72 -1.48
C ALA A 209 9.00 -14.55 -0.28
N PHE A 210 9.26 -13.53 0.56
CA PHE A 210 8.44 -13.16 1.69
C PHE A 210 6.99 -12.87 1.27
N LEU A 211 6.77 -12.01 0.28
CA LEU A 211 5.42 -11.68 -0.20
C LEU A 211 4.70 -12.89 -0.82
N ASN A 212 5.41 -13.77 -1.52
CA ASN A 212 4.85 -14.98 -2.12
C ASN A 212 4.42 -16.05 -1.10
N ALA A 213 4.93 -15.97 0.13
CA ALA A 213 4.56 -16.86 1.21
C ALA A 213 3.18 -16.53 1.84
N TYR A 214 2.61 -15.37 1.51
CA TYR A 214 1.29 -14.94 1.97
C TYR A 214 0.27 -14.92 0.83
N ASN A 215 -1.02 -15.04 1.19
CA ASN A 215 -2.12 -14.96 0.25
C ASN A 215 -2.65 -13.51 0.18
N PHE A 216 -2.67 -12.92 -1.01
CA PHE A 216 -3.17 -11.56 -1.26
C PHE A 216 -4.52 -11.55 -2.02
N SER A 217 -5.09 -12.72 -2.31
CA SER A 217 -6.39 -12.88 -2.98
C SER A 217 -7.53 -12.64 -1.99
N SER A 218 -8.47 -11.74 -2.29
CA SER A 218 -9.62 -11.46 -1.41
C SER A 218 -10.61 -12.63 -1.31
N ASP A 219 -11.09 -12.93 -0.09
CA ASP A 219 -12.02 -14.01 0.32
C ASP A 219 -13.45 -13.93 -0.30
N ILE A 220 -13.60 -13.91 -1.61
CA ILE A 220 -14.94 -13.88 -2.25
C ILE A 220 -15.33 -15.25 -2.85
N GLY A 221 -14.49 -16.28 -2.73
CA GLY A 221 -14.82 -17.62 -3.23
C GLY A 221 -14.25 -18.73 -2.35
N GLU A 222 -15.12 -19.64 -1.93
CA GLU A 222 -14.80 -20.90 -1.23
C GLU A 222 -14.13 -21.92 -2.20
N GLU A 223 -13.00 -21.57 -2.81
CA GLU A 223 -12.16 -22.58 -3.44
C GLU A 223 -11.14 -23.07 -2.42
N ILE A 224 -11.21 -24.37 -2.10
CA ILE A 224 -10.30 -25.07 -1.21
C ILE A 224 -8.87 -24.92 -1.77
N GLN A 225 -8.05 -24.10 -1.12
CA GLN A 225 -6.64 -23.98 -1.45
C GLN A 225 -5.86 -25.17 -0.88
N GLU A 226 -5.00 -25.79 -1.69
CA GLU A 226 -4.11 -26.87 -1.25
C GLU A 226 -3.03 -26.37 -0.25
N GLU A 227 -2.69 -25.08 -0.30
CA GLU A 227 -1.73 -24.44 0.60
C GLU A 227 -2.43 -23.51 1.60
N ASN A 228 -2.32 -23.80 2.91
CA ASN A 228 -2.82 -22.96 4.01
C ASN A 228 -1.99 -21.66 4.18
N LYS A 229 -1.99 -20.77 3.19
CA LYS A 229 -1.35 -19.45 3.28
C LYS A 229 -2.19 -18.48 4.10
N ARG A 230 -1.53 -17.60 4.85
CA ARG A 230 -2.21 -16.56 5.64
C ARG A 230 -2.63 -15.41 4.74
N LEU A 231 -3.88 -14.97 4.88
CA LEU A 231 -4.47 -13.87 4.10
C LEU A 231 -3.96 -12.50 4.55
N ILE A 232 -3.60 -11.65 3.58
CA ILE A 232 -3.26 -10.24 3.75
C ILE A 232 -4.18 -9.42 2.83
N ASN A 233 -5.13 -8.69 3.42
CA ASN A 233 -6.06 -7.84 2.69
C ASN A 233 -5.64 -6.35 2.72
N ALA A 234 -6.30 -5.52 1.91
CA ALA A 234 -6.00 -4.09 1.82
C ALA A 234 -6.15 -3.36 3.17
N SER A 235 -7.12 -3.76 4.00
CA SER A 235 -7.32 -3.20 5.34
C SER A 235 -6.13 -3.45 6.25
N VAL A 236 -5.57 -4.67 6.25
CA VAL A 236 -4.36 -5.02 7.02
C VAL A 236 -3.16 -4.19 6.58
N LEU A 237 -2.98 -3.97 5.27
CA LEU A 237 -1.92 -3.11 4.75
C LEU A 237 -2.10 -1.64 5.18
N GLY A 238 -3.34 -1.13 5.13
CA GLY A 238 -3.66 0.21 5.63
C GLY A 238 -3.25 0.39 7.10
N LEU A 239 -3.54 -0.60 7.95
CA LEU A 239 -3.12 -0.59 9.36
C LEU A 239 -1.60 -0.63 9.54
N ILE A 240 -0.88 -1.35 8.68
CA ILE A 240 0.59 -1.39 8.73
C ILE A 240 1.16 -0.03 8.39
N PHE A 241 0.70 0.59 7.30
CA PHE A 241 1.17 1.92 6.89
C PHE A 241 0.78 3.00 7.88
N GLU A 242 -0.39 2.92 8.50
CA GLU A 242 -0.78 3.83 9.59
C GLU A 242 0.24 3.80 10.73
N LYS A 243 0.63 2.59 11.16
CA LYS A 243 1.60 2.44 12.24
C LYS A 243 2.98 2.93 11.84
N ILE A 244 3.41 2.67 10.61
CA ILE A 244 4.71 3.13 10.07
C ILE A 244 4.72 4.65 9.93
N ASN A 245 3.64 5.26 9.44
CA ASN A 245 3.51 6.72 9.35
C ASN A 245 3.42 7.38 10.74
N GLY A 246 2.83 6.69 11.72
CA GLY A 246 2.76 7.12 13.12
C GLY A 246 4.05 6.92 13.92
N TYR A 247 5.22 6.75 13.27
CA TYR A 247 6.49 6.38 13.92
C TYR A 247 6.98 7.35 15.01
N LYS A 248 6.55 8.63 15.00
CA LYS A 248 6.86 9.60 16.07
C LYS A 248 5.71 9.86 17.06
N ASP A 249 4.47 9.95 16.58
CA ASP A 249 3.36 10.47 17.42
C ASP A 249 2.48 9.38 18.05
N GLY A 250 2.66 8.12 17.64
CA GLY A 250 1.80 7.01 18.05
C GLY A 250 0.41 7.11 17.42
N SER A 251 0.00 6.07 16.69
CA SER A 251 -1.33 6.01 16.10
C SER A 251 -2.39 5.66 17.16
N PHE A 252 -3.34 6.56 17.43
CA PHE A 252 -4.54 6.23 18.21
C PHE A 252 -5.56 5.56 17.30
N PHE A 253 -5.71 4.25 17.49
CA PHE A 253 -6.59 3.41 16.71
C PHE A 253 -8.07 3.67 17.02
N THR A 254 -8.86 4.05 16.01
CA THR A 254 -10.32 3.98 16.06
C THR A 254 -10.75 2.60 15.54
N PRO A 255 -11.40 1.75 16.34
CA PRO A 255 -11.88 0.45 15.87
C PRO A 255 -12.75 0.55 14.61
N GLY A 256 -12.57 -0.38 13.68
CA GLY A 256 -13.22 -0.35 12.37
C GLY A 256 -14.75 -0.30 12.45
N PHE A 257 -15.35 -0.98 13.43
CA PHE A 257 -16.80 -0.95 13.64
C PHE A 257 -17.32 0.43 14.06
N ILE A 258 -16.55 1.21 14.84
CA ILE A 258 -16.93 2.57 15.25
C ILE A 258 -16.90 3.48 14.03
N THR A 259 -15.83 3.41 13.23
CA THR A 259 -15.70 4.19 12.00
C THR A 259 -16.84 3.89 11.04
N MET A 260 -17.15 2.60 10.82
CA MET A 260 -18.24 2.20 9.95
C MET A 260 -19.60 2.69 10.45
N TYR A 261 -19.87 2.57 11.76
CA TYR A 261 -21.10 3.08 12.36
C TYR A 261 -21.23 4.60 12.20
N MET A 262 -20.16 5.36 12.49
CA MET A 262 -20.15 6.81 12.31
C MET A 262 -20.37 7.21 10.85
N CYS A 263 -19.71 6.53 9.90
CA CYS A 263 -19.92 6.78 8.47
C CYS A 263 -21.35 6.45 8.07
N ARG A 264 -21.90 5.31 8.48
CA ARG A 264 -23.30 4.93 8.19
C ARG A 264 -24.29 5.99 8.61
N GLU A 265 -24.23 6.43 9.87
CA GLU A 265 -25.15 7.44 10.38
C GLU A 265 -24.96 8.80 9.70
N THR A 266 -23.71 9.23 9.53
CA THR A 266 -23.41 10.57 9.01
C THR A 266 -23.71 10.68 7.52
N ILE A 267 -23.28 9.69 6.73
CA ILE A 267 -23.44 9.71 5.28
C ILE A 267 -24.90 9.55 4.89
N ARG A 268 -25.67 8.64 5.51
CA ARG A 268 -27.10 8.49 5.21
C ARG A 268 -27.88 9.78 5.49
N ARG A 269 -27.64 10.43 6.63
CA ARG A 269 -28.25 11.74 6.95
C ARG A 269 -27.88 12.80 5.93
N ALA A 270 -26.61 12.87 5.54
CA ALA A 270 -26.14 13.84 4.55
C ALA A 270 -26.78 13.60 3.16
N VAL A 271 -26.98 12.34 2.76
CA VAL A 271 -27.70 11.99 1.53
C VAL A 271 -29.15 12.45 1.60
N ILE A 272 -29.89 12.13 2.67
CA ILE A 272 -31.29 12.57 2.84
C ILE A 272 -31.39 14.10 2.75
N GLN A 273 -30.54 14.82 3.49
CA GLN A 273 -30.52 16.28 3.45
C GLN A 273 -30.22 16.83 2.05
N LYS A 274 -29.31 16.21 1.31
CA LYS A 274 -28.97 16.60 -0.08
C LYS A 274 -30.15 16.43 -1.02
N PHE A 275 -30.90 15.33 -0.91
CA PHE A 275 -32.11 15.11 -1.71
C PHE A 275 -33.21 16.09 -1.36
N ASN A 276 -33.49 16.31 -0.08
CA ASN A 276 -34.48 17.29 0.37
C ASN A 276 -34.15 18.70 -0.17
N ASN A 277 -32.88 19.11 -0.11
CA ASN A 277 -32.44 20.41 -0.63
C ASN A 277 -32.60 20.55 -2.14
N ILE A 278 -32.34 19.50 -2.93
CA ILE A 278 -32.36 19.56 -4.40
C ILE A 278 -33.79 19.35 -4.96
N LYS A 279 -34.55 18.43 -4.37
CA LYS A 279 -35.87 18.02 -4.87
C LYS A 279 -37.03 18.69 -4.14
N GLY A 280 -36.77 19.42 -3.05
CA GLY A 280 -37.82 20.01 -2.21
C GLY A 280 -38.66 18.95 -1.48
N TRP A 281 -38.08 17.76 -1.26
CA TRP A 281 -38.74 16.69 -0.51
C TRP A 281 -38.60 16.89 1.00
N ASN A 282 -39.43 16.18 1.75
CA ASN A 282 -39.37 16.07 3.23
C ASN A 282 -39.21 14.60 3.61
N CYS A 283 -38.13 13.95 3.15
CA CYS A 283 -37.79 12.60 3.57
C CYS A 283 -37.10 12.65 4.94
N GLU A 284 -37.45 11.74 5.86
CA GLU A 284 -36.81 11.62 7.18
C GLU A 284 -35.91 10.39 7.25
N THR A 285 -36.25 9.34 6.49
CA THR A 285 -35.52 8.08 6.44
C THR A 285 -34.99 7.77 5.03
N MET A 286 -34.08 6.80 4.93
CA MET A 286 -33.63 6.29 3.63
C MET A 286 -34.75 5.60 2.87
N ASP A 287 -35.68 4.93 3.57
CA ASP A 287 -36.82 4.25 2.95
C ASP A 287 -37.76 5.28 2.30
N ASP A 288 -38.08 6.39 2.98
CA ASP A 288 -38.87 7.49 2.40
C ASP A 288 -38.22 8.07 1.12
N LEU A 289 -36.90 8.11 1.11
CA LEU A 289 -36.11 8.61 0.00
C LEU A 289 -36.16 7.62 -1.17
N TYR A 290 -35.96 6.33 -0.91
CA TYR A 290 -36.03 5.28 -1.93
C TYR A 290 -37.42 5.17 -2.55
N ASP A 291 -38.49 5.28 -1.76
CA ASP A 291 -39.88 5.25 -2.25
C ASP A 291 -40.23 6.40 -3.20
N LYS A 292 -39.49 7.52 -3.14
CA LYS A 292 -39.66 8.68 -4.03
C LYS A 292 -38.74 8.70 -5.24
N ILE A 293 -37.75 7.81 -5.31
CA ILE A 293 -36.81 7.78 -6.43
C ILE A 293 -37.45 7.04 -7.60
N GLU A 294 -37.82 7.80 -8.63
CA GLU A 294 -38.26 7.23 -9.92
C GLU A 294 -37.11 7.14 -10.93
N ASP A 295 -36.23 8.16 -10.95
CA ASP A 295 -35.07 8.24 -11.86
C ASP A 295 -33.77 7.93 -11.10
N LYS A 296 -33.28 6.70 -11.29
CA LYS A 296 -32.04 6.20 -10.69
C LYS A 296 -30.79 6.96 -11.16
N LYS A 297 -30.78 7.42 -12.41
CA LYS A 297 -29.63 8.14 -12.95
C LYS A 297 -29.52 9.50 -12.27
N ALA A 298 -30.62 10.24 -12.21
CA ALA A 298 -30.68 11.51 -11.49
C ALA A 298 -30.37 11.36 -9.99
N ALA A 299 -30.87 10.29 -9.34
CA ALA A 299 -30.54 9.99 -7.95
C ALA A 299 -29.05 9.72 -7.74
N ASN A 300 -28.44 8.92 -8.62
CA ASN A 300 -27.00 8.64 -8.56
C ASN A 300 -26.17 9.91 -8.79
N ASP A 301 -26.60 10.81 -9.69
CA ASP A 301 -25.94 12.11 -9.90
C ASP A 301 -25.99 13.00 -8.66
N ILE A 302 -27.11 12.99 -7.93
CA ILE A 302 -27.24 13.70 -6.64
C ILE A 302 -26.27 13.12 -5.60
N ILE A 303 -26.21 11.79 -5.47
CA ILE A 303 -25.29 11.12 -4.54
C ILE A 303 -23.84 11.42 -4.92
N ASN A 304 -23.50 11.38 -6.21
CA ASN A 304 -22.16 11.71 -6.74
C ASN A 304 -21.73 13.16 -6.42
N SER A 305 -22.69 14.07 -6.23
CA SER A 305 -22.41 15.46 -5.89
C SER A 305 -22.07 15.69 -4.41
N LEU A 306 -22.17 14.65 -3.56
CA LEU A 306 -21.81 14.75 -2.14
C LEU A 306 -20.29 14.89 -2.00
N LYS A 307 -19.86 15.87 -1.20
CA LYS A 307 -18.45 16.16 -0.92
C LYS A 307 -18.19 15.82 0.55
N ILE A 308 -17.20 14.98 0.81
CA ILE A 308 -16.80 14.54 2.15
C ILE A 308 -15.36 14.99 2.37
N CYS A 309 -15.08 15.55 3.55
CA CYS A 309 -13.74 16.02 3.93
C CYS A 309 -13.43 15.50 5.33
N ASP A 310 -12.26 14.87 5.47
CA ASP A 310 -11.66 14.52 6.75
C ASP A 310 -10.38 15.36 6.93
N PRO A 311 -10.40 16.40 7.79
CA PRO A 311 -9.25 17.29 7.97
C PRO A 311 -8.10 16.64 8.74
N ALA A 312 -8.31 15.47 9.35
CA ALA A 312 -7.33 14.72 10.11
C ALA A 312 -7.30 13.25 9.67
N VAL A 313 -7.25 13.07 8.34
CA VAL A 313 -7.49 11.80 7.64
C VAL A 313 -6.63 10.62 8.11
N GLY A 314 -5.41 10.86 8.61
CA GLY A 314 -4.49 9.82 9.04
C GLY A 314 -4.29 8.76 7.94
N SER A 315 -4.65 7.51 8.22
CA SER A 315 -4.60 6.39 7.28
C SER A 315 -5.68 6.36 6.21
N GLY A 316 -6.66 7.27 6.27
CA GLY A 316 -7.80 7.29 5.36
C GLY A 316 -8.90 6.29 5.70
N HIS A 317 -8.83 5.61 6.85
CA HIS A 317 -9.82 4.60 7.24
C HIS A 317 -11.25 5.15 7.27
N PHE A 318 -11.43 6.42 7.69
CA PHE A 318 -12.74 7.08 7.64
C PHE A 318 -13.24 7.28 6.21
N LEU A 319 -12.38 7.75 5.29
CA LEU A 319 -12.74 7.94 3.88
C LEU A 319 -13.05 6.61 3.18
N VAL A 320 -12.33 5.54 3.49
CA VAL A 320 -12.63 4.19 2.99
C VAL A 320 -13.99 3.70 3.53
N SER A 321 -14.27 3.92 4.81
CA SER A 321 -15.56 3.57 5.42
C SER A 321 -16.71 4.38 4.80
N ALA A 322 -16.48 5.68 4.55
CA ALA A 322 -17.44 6.55 3.89
C ALA A 322 -17.69 6.12 2.44
N LEU A 323 -16.65 5.71 1.69
CA LEU A 323 -16.79 5.17 0.34
C LEU A 323 -17.63 3.87 0.35
N ASN A 324 -17.35 2.95 1.26
CA ASN A 324 -18.12 1.71 1.40
C ASN A 324 -19.60 1.98 1.67
N GLU A 325 -19.91 2.94 2.56
CA GLU A 325 -21.29 3.33 2.83
C GLU A 325 -21.94 3.97 1.61
N MET A 326 -21.23 4.84 0.87
CA MET A 326 -21.74 5.44 -0.37
C MET A 326 -22.04 4.37 -1.43
N ILE A 327 -21.23 3.32 -1.53
CA ILE A 327 -21.47 2.18 -2.41
C ILE A 327 -22.71 1.40 -1.94
N ALA A 328 -22.85 1.14 -0.63
CA ALA A 328 -24.01 0.46 -0.07
C ALA A 328 -25.32 1.20 -0.38
N ILE A 329 -25.36 2.53 -0.14
CA ILE A 329 -26.51 3.38 -0.47
C ILE A 329 -26.86 3.28 -1.96
N LYS A 330 -25.86 3.31 -2.85
CA LYS A 330 -26.11 3.18 -4.29
C LYS A 330 -26.59 1.78 -4.68
N SER A 331 -26.09 0.74 -4.04
CA SER A 331 -26.54 -0.64 -4.26
C SER A 331 -27.97 -0.87 -3.79
N GLU A 332 -28.44 -0.08 -2.83
CA GLU A 332 -29.81 -0.10 -2.31
C GLU A 332 -30.79 0.65 -3.22
N LEU A 333 -30.32 1.46 -4.18
CA LEU A 333 -31.14 2.05 -5.25
C LEU A 333 -31.63 0.95 -6.20
N LYS A 334 -32.60 0.15 -5.74
CA LYS A 334 -33.11 -1.03 -6.44
C LYS A 334 -33.77 -0.71 -7.76
#